data_AF-A0A0K8QHC2-F1
#
_entry.id   AF-A0A0K8QHC2-F1
#
_cell.length_a   1.000
_cell.length_b   1.000
_cell.length_c   1.000
_cell.angle_alpha   90.00
_cell.angle_beta   90.00
_cell.angle_gamma   90.00
#
_symmetry.space_group_name_H-M   'P 1'
#
loop_
_entity.id
_entity.type
_entity.pdbx_description
1 polymer ?
#
loop_
_entity_poly.entity_id
_entity_poly.type
_entity_poly.pdbx_seq_one_letter_code
_entity_poly.pdbx_strand_id
1 'polypeptide(L)' 'MNLVMKKVTSWAAIIAVPTAVTGFFGQNVPFFGFQSDYGLWLSCALMAGGSIFLYLAFKKRDWI' A
#
# COMPACT_ATOMS: atom_id res chain seq x y z
N MET A 1 8.15 -3.77 23.08
CA MET A 1 7.31 -2.66 22.57
C MET A 1 5.89 -2.84 23.09
N ASN A 2 5.26 -1.77 23.56
CA ASN A 2 3.85 -1.77 24.00
C ASN A 2 2.92 -2.15 22.82
N LEU A 3 1.83 -2.88 23.08
CA LEU A 3 0.83 -3.29 22.09
C LEU A 3 0.28 -2.10 21.29
N VAL A 4 0.13 -0.94 21.94
CA VAL A 4 -0.30 0.31 21.29
C VAL A 4 0.66 0.73 20.17
N MET A 5 1.97 0.70 20.44
CA MET A 5 2.99 1.07 19.44
C MET A 5 2.96 0.12 18.24
N LYS A 6 2.77 -1.18 18.47
CA LYS A 6 2.62 -2.17 17.39
C LYS A 6 1.40 -1.88 16.52
N LYS A 7 0.25 -1.59 17.13
CA LYS A 7 -0.98 -1.28 16.38
C LYS A 7 -0.83 -0.01 15.54
N VAL A 8 -0.35 1.08 16.13
CA VAL A 8 -0.20 2.36 15.42
C VAL A 8 0.77 2.24 14.25
N THR A 9 1.94 1.63 14.46
CA THR A 9 2.92 1.45 13.38
C THR A 9 2.44 0.51 12.28
N SER A 10 1.71 -0.56 12.63
CA SER A 10 1.15 -1.49 11.64
C SER A 10 0.09 -0.82 10.75
N TRP A 11 -0.83 -0.06 11.34
CA TRP A 11 -1.84 0.69 10.57
C TRP A 11 -1.22 1.79 9.72
N ALA A 12 -0.23 2.52 10.25
CA ALA A 12 0.50 3.52 9.48
C ALA A 12 1.20 2.90 8.26
N ALA A 13 1.82 1.73 8.42
CA ALA A 13 2.45 1.01 7.32
C ALA A 13 1.44 0.57 6.25
N ILE A 14 0.26 0.09 6.64
CA ILE A 14 -0.81 -0.28 5.70
C ILE A 14 -1.27 0.95 4.90
N ILE A 15 -1.45 2.10 5.55
CA ILE A 15 -1.88 3.36 4.89
C ILE A 15 -0.77 3.94 4.01
N ALA A 16 0.50 3.75 4.36
CA ALA A 16 1.62 4.25 3.57
C ALA A 16 1.68 3.63 2.16
N VAL A 17 1.22 2.39 1.99
CA VAL A 17 1.19 1.69 0.69
C VAL A 17 0.31 2.41 -0.35
N PRO A 18 -1.01 2.62 -0.14
CA PRO A 18 -1.84 3.35 -1.09
C PRO A 18 -1.32 4.76 -1.35
N THR A 19 -0.85 5.47 -0.31
CA THR A 19 -0.30 6.81 -0.48
C THR A 19 0.92 6.83 -1.39
N ALA A 20 1.85 5.89 -1.22
CA ALA A 20 3.04 5.79 -2.06
C ALA A 20 2.69 5.41 -3.51
N VAL A 21 1.76 4.47 -3.71
CA VAL A 21 1.30 4.05 -5.04
C VAL A 21 0.62 5.21 -5.76
N THR A 22 -0.34 5.89 -5.13
CA THR A 22 -0.99 7.07 -5.72
C THR A 22 0.02 8.18 -6.02
N GLY A 23 0.98 8.42 -5.13
CA GLY A 23 2.03 9.42 -5.33
C GLY A 23 2.92 9.13 -6.54
N PHE A 24 3.23 7.86 -6.80
CA PHE A 24 4.03 7.45 -7.96
C PHE A 24 3.22 7.50 -9.26
N PHE A 25 2.02 6.92 -9.29
CA PHE A 25 1.17 6.88 -10.50
C PHE A 25 0.50 8.23 -10.82
N GLY A 26 0.46 9.17 -9.88
CA GLY A 26 -0.04 10.53 -10.09
C GLY A 26 0.97 11.50 -10.70
N GLN A 27 2.20 11.05 -10.99
CA GLN A 27 3.21 11.89 -11.61
C GLN A 27 2.89 12.14 -13.09
N ASN A 28 3.11 13.38 -13.56
CA ASN A 28 3.03 13.73 -14.98
C ASN A 28 4.32 13.37 -15.74
N VAL A 29 4.84 12.17 -15.52
CA VAL A 29 6.05 11.66 -16.17
C VAL A 29 5.72 10.36 -16.91
N PRO A 30 6.32 10.11 -18.09
CA PRO A 30 6.10 8.86 -18.80
C PRO A 30 6.66 7.68 -17.98
N PHE A 31 5.78 6.80 -17.55
CA PHE A 31 6.11 5.54 -16.88
C PHE A 31 5.45 4.37 -17.61
N PHE A 32 5.81 3.14 -17.21
CA PHE A 32 5.23 1.94 -17.78
C PHE A 32 3.71 1.87 -17.53
N GLY A 33 2.90 1.96 -18.59
CA GLY A 33 1.44 2.03 -18.48
C GLY A 33 0.87 3.44 -18.33
N PHE A 34 1.67 4.49 -18.58
CA PHE A 34 1.20 5.88 -18.61
C PHE A 34 0.10 6.08 -19.68
N GLN A 35 -1.00 6.75 -19.31
CA GLN A 35 -2.20 6.96 -20.14
C GLN A 35 -2.84 5.68 -20.72
N SER A 36 -2.63 4.53 -20.09
CA SER A 36 -3.27 3.27 -20.45
C SER A 36 -4.14 2.75 -19.32
N ASP A 37 -5.26 2.10 -19.65
CA ASP A 37 -6.11 1.38 -18.68
C ASP A 37 -5.32 0.35 -17.87
N TYR A 38 -4.25 -0.21 -18.46
CA TYR A 38 -3.35 -1.12 -17.78
C TYR A 38 -2.68 -0.47 -16.56
N GLY A 39 -2.26 0.80 -16.65
CA GLY A 39 -1.65 1.53 -15.54
C GLY A 39 -2.62 1.72 -14.37
N LEU A 40 -3.90 1.98 -14.67
CA LEU A 40 -4.96 2.07 -13.68
C LEU A 40 -5.13 0.75 -12.92
N TRP A 41 -5.35 -0.35 -13.65
CA TRP A 41 -5.54 -1.67 -13.03
C TRP A 41 -4.30 -2.13 -12.24
N LEU A 42 -3.09 -1.86 -12.77
CA LEU A 42 -1.84 -2.17 -12.08
C LEU A 42 -1.72 -1.40 -10.75
N SER A 43 -2.02 -0.09 -10.75
CA SER A 43 -1.97 0.72 -9.53
C SER A 43 -2.98 0.24 -8.47
N CYS A 44 -4.22 -0.07 -8.87
CA CYS A 44 -5.23 -0.63 -7.99
C CYS A 44 -4.80 -1.99 -7.40
N ALA A 45 -4.23 -2.86 -8.22
CA ALA A 45 -3.75 -4.17 -7.79
C ALA A 45 -2.58 -4.05 -6.81
N LEU A 46 -1.61 -3.16 -7.06
CA LEU A 46 -0.48 -2.90 -6.16
C LEU A 46 -0.96 -2.31 -4.83
N MET A 47 -1.90 -1.36 -4.90
CA MET A 47 -2.47 -0.70 -3.74
C MET A 47 -3.22 -1.69 -2.83
N ALA A 48 -4.18 -2.43 -3.40
CA ALA A 48 -4.97 -3.42 -2.67
C ALA A 48 -4.10 -4.60 -2.22
N GLY A 49 -3.29 -5.15 -3.12
CA GLY A 49 -2.42 -6.29 -2.87
C GLY A 49 -1.39 -6.00 -1.78
N GLY A 50 -0.70 -4.86 -1.85
CA GLY A 50 0.29 -4.47 -0.84
C GLY A 50 -0.34 -4.20 0.53
N SER A 51 -1.50 -3.54 0.56
CA SER A 51 -2.24 -3.29 1.81
C SER A 51 -2.72 -4.59 2.46
N ILE A 52 -3.29 -5.51 1.67
CA ILE A 52 -3.73 -6.83 2.14
C ILE A 52 -2.55 -7.67 2.61
N PHE A 53 -1.43 -7.66 1.86
CA PHE A 53 -0.22 -8.39 2.23
C PHE A 53 0.30 -7.93 3.60
N LEU A 54 0.40 -6.62 3.82
CA LEU A 54 0.82 -6.08 5.13
C LEU A 54 -0.19 -6.40 6.22
N TYR A 55 -1.49 -6.29 5.95
CA TYR A 55 -2.54 -6.64 6.91
C TYR A 55 -2.40 -8.10 7.37
N LEU A 56 -2.23 -9.05 6.43
CA LEU A 56 -2.04 -10.47 6.74
C LEU A 56 -0.74 -10.71 7.51
N ALA A 57 0.35 -10.03 7.14
CA ALA A 57 1.64 -10.14 7.81
C ALA A 57 1.57 -9.65 9.27
N PHE A 58 0.90 -8.53 9.53
CA PHE A 58 0.72 -7.99 10.88
C PHE A 58 -0.28 -8.80 11.70
N LYS A 59 -1.37 -9.28 11.09
CA LYS A 59 -2.36 -10.15 11.73
C LYS A 59 -1.73 -11.48 12.18
N LYS A 60 -0.88 -12.09 11.35
CA LYS A 60 -0.15 -13.33 11.71
C LYS A 60 0.79 -13.16 12.91
N ARG A 61 1.18 -11.92 13.23
CA ARG A 61 2.08 -11.58 14.34
C ARG A 61 1.32 -11.06 15.58
N ASP A 62 -0.01 -11.05 15.56
CA ASP A 62 -0.88 -10.44 16.58
C ASP A 62 -0.54 -8.96 16.86
N TRP A 63 -0.16 -8.22 15.81
CA TRP A 63 0.12 -6.78 15.92
C TRP A 63 -1.13 -5.93 15.69
N ILE A 64 -2.14 -6.50 15.03
CA ILE A 64 -3.47 -5.93 14.78
C ILE A 64 -4.50 -6.91 15.33
#